data_AF-A0A8T8D651-F1
#
_entry.id   AF-A0A8T8D651-F1
#
_cell.length_a   1.000
_cell.length_b   1.000
_cell.length_c   1.000
_cell.angle_alpha   90.00
_cell.angle_beta   90.00
_cell.angle_gamma   90.00
#
_symmetry.space_group_name_H-M   'P 1'
#
loop_
_entity.id
_entity.type
_entity.pdbx_description
1 polymer ?
#
loop_
_entity_poly.entity_id
_entity_poly.type
_entity_poly.pdbx_seq_one_letter_code
_entity_poly.pdbx_strand_id
1 'polypeptide(L)'
;MQLTSNILNNRNGFERTPSFFCEIPLCVTPAQARRLNVRLKAARQVYNACLGEAFKRARLLKERRVYRKACQLPRGEARTAAFGTARQSVAFTDAALQRYAVRLRQRAFQAHLDVHVAQKLASRAFKAVDAWLLGQRGRPRFKGRRQMDAVEGKSNHAGIRWRGGAVEWKGLVLPAIMDLRDPVVAHALGSSP
;
A
#
# COMPACT_ATOMS: atom_id res chain seq x y z
N MET A 1 -28.88 -7.49 23.64
CA MET A 1 -27.93 -8.41 22.95
C MET A 1 -26.52 -7.94 23.24
N GLN A 2 -25.78 -8.71 24.02
CA GLN A 2 -24.43 -8.36 24.49
C GLN A 2 -23.44 -8.39 23.31
N LEU A 3 -22.77 -7.25 23.06
CA LEU A 3 -21.61 -7.18 22.17
C LEU A 3 -20.39 -7.67 22.95
N THR A 4 -19.94 -8.89 22.67
CA THR A 4 -18.65 -9.39 23.18
C THR A 4 -17.52 -8.79 22.35
N SER A 5 -16.76 -7.88 22.95
CA SER A 5 -15.51 -7.35 22.41
C SER A 5 -14.41 -8.40 22.51
N ASN A 6 -14.04 -9.02 21.40
CA ASN A 6 -12.86 -9.88 21.33
C ASN A 6 -11.59 -9.01 21.36
N ILE A 7 -11.05 -8.81 22.56
CA ILE A 7 -9.73 -8.22 22.78
C ILE A 7 -8.68 -9.32 22.52
N LEU A 8 -8.06 -9.28 21.33
CA LEU A 8 -6.83 -10.03 21.06
C LEU A 8 -5.65 -9.33 21.73
N ASN A 9 -5.29 -9.78 22.93
CA ASN A 9 -4.07 -9.35 23.64
C ASN A 9 -2.81 -9.66 22.80
N ASN A 10 -1.93 -8.67 22.59
CA ASN A 10 -0.62 -8.86 21.97
C ASN A 10 0.50 -8.19 22.78
N ARG A 11 1.65 -8.89 22.86
CA ARG A 11 2.79 -8.76 23.80
C ARG A 11 3.67 -7.49 23.68
N ASN A 12 3.20 -6.40 23.09
CA ASN A 12 3.99 -5.17 22.95
C ASN A 12 3.20 -3.99 23.54
N GLY A 13 3.64 -3.47 24.69
CA GLY A 13 2.94 -2.51 25.58
C GLY A 13 2.70 -1.10 25.01
N PHE A 14 2.12 -1.00 23.82
CA PHE A 14 1.48 0.21 23.32
C PHE A 14 -0.03 0.02 23.38
N GLU A 15 -0.73 0.86 24.15
CA GLU A 15 -2.19 0.95 24.06
C GLU A 15 -2.56 1.36 22.64
N ARG A 16 -3.23 0.46 21.91
CA ARG A 16 -3.72 0.79 20.57
C ARG A 16 -4.94 1.67 20.73
N THR A 17 -4.91 2.86 20.12
CA THR A 17 -6.14 3.60 19.86
C THR A 17 -7.10 2.68 19.12
N PRO A 18 -8.32 2.45 19.62
CA PRO A 18 -9.31 1.66 18.92
C PRO A 18 -9.51 2.22 17.51
N SER A 19 -9.27 1.39 16.49
CA SER A 19 -9.43 1.77 15.09
C SER A 19 -10.50 0.91 14.46
N PHE A 20 -11.38 1.52 13.67
CA PHE A 20 -12.36 0.81 12.86
C PHE A 20 -12.24 1.21 11.39
N PHE A 21 -12.92 0.47 10.54
CA PHE A 21 -12.97 0.69 9.10
C PHE A 21 -14.43 0.79 8.65
N CYS A 22 -14.71 1.75 7.78
CA CYS A 22 -16.04 1.98 7.22
C CYS A 22 -15.91 2.01 5.69
N GLU A 23 -16.72 1.21 5.02
CA GLU A 23 -16.87 1.24 3.56
C GLU A 23 -18.09 2.06 3.21
N ILE A 24 -17.88 3.14 2.45
CA ILE A 24 -18.97 3.99 1.98
C ILE A 24 -19.05 3.83 0.45
N PRO A 25 -20.18 3.37 -0.10
CA PRO A 25 -20.32 3.22 -1.54
C PRO A 25 -20.29 4.58 -2.24
N LEU A 26 -19.79 4.61 -3.48
CA LEU A 26 -19.71 5.82 -4.29
C LEU A 26 -20.77 5.79 -5.39
N CYS A 27 -21.38 6.93 -5.68
CA CYS A 27 -22.20 7.15 -6.86
C CYS A 27 -21.28 7.35 -8.07
N VAL A 28 -21.26 6.38 -8.97
CA VAL A 28 -20.34 6.35 -10.13
C VAL A 28 -21.12 6.19 -11.42
N THR A 29 -21.05 7.20 -12.29
CA THR A 29 -21.60 7.12 -13.65
C THR A 29 -20.78 6.18 -14.54
N PRO A 30 -21.34 5.64 -15.64
CA PRO A 30 -20.58 4.80 -16.58
C PRO A 30 -19.33 5.49 -17.15
N ALA A 31 -19.37 6.81 -17.37
CA ALA A 31 -18.22 7.58 -17.82
C ALA A 31 -17.11 7.65 -16.74
N GLN A 32 -17.47 7.89 -15.48
CA GLN A 32 -16.52 7.88 -14.36
C GLN A 32 -15.95 6.47 -14.13
N ALA A 33 -16.78 5.42 -14.22
CA ALA A 33 -16.36 4.03 -14.10
C ALA A 33 -15.30 3.67 -15.15
N ARG A 34 -15.48 4.08 -16.41
CA ARG A 34 -14.46 3.91 -17.46
C ARG A 34 -13.14 4.61 -17.10
N ARG A 35 -13.19 5.85 -16.61
CA ARG A 35 -12.00 6.59 -16.16
C ARG A 35 -11.31 5.89 -14.99
N LEU A 36 -12.05 5.40 -14.00
CA LEU A 36 -11.53 4.63 -12.87
C LEU A 36 -10.85 3.34 -13.33
N ASN A 37 -11.48 2.59 -14.23
CA ASN A 37 -10.93 1.35 -14.77
C ASN A 37 -9.58 1.58 -15.48
N VAL A 38 -9.43 2.70 -16.21
CA VAL A 38 -8.14 3.09 -16.81
C VAL A 38 -7.09 3.33 -15.72
N ARG A 39 -7.44 4.02 -14.64
CA ARG A 39 -6.52 4.28 -13.51
C ARG A 39 -6.14 3.00 -12.77
N LEU A 40 -7.09 2.11 -12.51
CA LEU A 40 -6.83 0.81 -11.89
C LEU A 40 -5.97 -0.09 -12.79
N LYS A 41 -6.15 -0.02 -14.10
CA LYS A 41 -5.26 -0.68 -15.07
C LYS A 41 -3.85 -0.11 -15.03
N ALA A 42 -3.68 1.21 -14.88
CA ALA A 42 -2.38 1.84 -14.70
C ALA A 42 -1.74 1.44 -13.35
N ALA A 43 -2.51 1.45 -12.27
CA ALA A 43 -2.08 1.03 -10.93
C ALA A 43 -1.58 -0.43 -10.93
N ARG A 44 -2.29 -1.32 -11.63
CA ARG A 44 -1.89 -2.72 -11.83
C ARG A 44 -0.51 -2.82 -12.48
N GLN A 45 -0.27 -2.02 -13.54
CA GLN A 45 1.01 -2.03 -14.25
C GLN A 45 2.15 -1.53 -13.36
N VAL A 46 1.93 -0.43 -12.63
CA VAL A 46 2.92 0.09 -11.67
C VAL A 46 3.21 -0.94 -10.57
N TYR A 47 2.19 -1.54 -9.97
CA TYR A 47 2.36 -2.57 -8.94
C TYR A 47 3.14 -3.78 -9.48
N ASN A 48 2.76 -4.33 -10.63
CA ASN A 48 3.44 -5.48 -11.21
C ASN A 48 4.89 -5.18 -11.58
N ALA A 49 5.17 -3.99 -12.12
CA ALA A 49 6.54 -3.56 -12.38
C ALA A 49 7.36 -3.47 -11.08
N CYS A 50 6.80 -2.88 -10.03
CA CYS A 50 7.44 -2.82 -8.72
C CYS A 50 7.63 -4.21 -8.10
N LEU A 51 6.67 -5.12 -8.27
CA LEU A 51 6.77 -6.49 -7.79
C LEU A 51 7.89 -7.26 -8.51
N GLY A 52 7.98 -7.12 -9.83
CA GLY A 52 9.06 -7.70 -10.62
C GLY A 52 10.42 -7.14 -10.23
N GLU A 53 10.52 -5.83 -10.07
CA GLU A 53 11.74 -5.16 -9.61
C GLU A 53 12.15 -5.59 -8.19
N ALA A 54 11.18 -5.70 -7.28
CA ALA A 54 11.39 -6.22 -5.92
C ALA A 54 11.95 -7.65 -5.94
N PHE A 55 11.38 -8.54 -6.77
CA PHE A 55 11.90 -9.90 -6.93
C PHE A 55 13.34 -9.92 -7.46
N LYS A 56 13.66 -9.10 -8.47
CA LYS A 56 15.02 -8.98 -9.00
C LYS A 56 16.01 -8.57 -7.90
N ARG A 57 15.69 -7.52 -7.14
CA ARG A 57 16.53 -7.02 -6.05
C ARG A 57 16.64 -8.01 -4.89
N ALA A 58 15.57 -8.74 -4.56
CA ALA A 58 15.59 -9.78 -3.54
C ALA A 58 16.47 -10.98 -3.95
N ARG A 59 16.48 -11.35 -5.23
CA ARG A 59 17.43 -12.36 -5.75
C ARG A 59 18.87 -11.89 -5.60
N LEU A 60 19.18 -10.68 -6.06
CA LEU A 60 20.52 -10.08 -5.91
C LEU A 60 20.96 -10.01 -4.44
N LEU A 61 20.04 -9.70 -3.53
CA LEU A 61 20.32 -9.66 -2.09
C LEU A 61 20.85 -10.99 -1.57
N LYS A 62 20.22 -12.12 -1.94
CA LYS A 62 20.65 -13.47 -1.52
C LYS A 62 22.04 -13.86 -2.05
N GLU A 63 22.44 -13.27 -3.17
CA GLU A 63 23.75 -13.48 -3.79
C GLU A 63 24.86 -12.66 -3.09
N ARG A 64 24.51 -11.62 -2.31
CA ARG A 64 25.51 -10.77 -1.64
C ARG A 64 26.20 -11.47 -0.47
N ARG A 65 27.53 -11.39 -0.44
CA ARG A 65 28.37 -11.89 0.67
C ARG A 65 27.97 -11.25 2.01
N VAL A 66 27.69 -9.95 2.02
CA VAL A 66 27.28 -9.21 3.23
C VAL A 66 25.97 -9.77 3.80
N TYR A 67 25.02 -10.16 2.94
CA TYR A 67 23.78 -10.79 3.38
C TYR A 67 24.03 -12.16 4.02
N ARG A 68 24.90 -12.98 3.41
CA ARG A 68 25.26 -14.30 3.98
C ARG A 68 25.95 -14.18 5.33
N LYS A 69 26.87 -13.21 5.49
CA LYS A 69 27.50 -12.90 6.78
C LYS A 69 26.47 -12.44 7.82
N ALA A 70 25.53 -11.57 7.43
CA ALA A 70 24.46 -11.11 8.31
C ALA A 70 23.56 -12.26 8.83
N CYS A 71 23.36 -13.31 8.02
CA CYS A 71 22.62 -14.49 8.45
C CYS A 71 23.30 -15.28 9.58
N GLN A 72 24.64 -15.21 9.68
CA GLN A 72 25.44 -15.93 10.68
C GLN A 72 25.57 -15.17 12.01
N LEU A 73 25.26 -13.87 12.03
CA LEU A 73 25.33 -13.06 13.25
C LEU A 73 24.19 -13.43 14.23
N PRO A 74 24.45 -13.39 15.55
CA PRO A 74 23.41 -13.55 16.57
C PRO A 74 22.40 -12.40 16.50
N ARG A 75 21.18 -12.62 17.01
CA ARG A 75 20.16 -11.56 17.06
C ARG A 75 20.68 -10.40 17.92
N GLY A 76 20.63 -9.20 17.36
CA GLY A 76 21.11 -7.98 18.00
C GLY A 76 21.26 -6.83 17.02
N GLU A 77 21.73 -5.70 17.51
CA GLU A 77 21.88 -4.47 16.72
C GLU A 77 22.83 -4.65 15.53
N ALA A 78 23.97 -5.29 15.73
CA ALA A 78 24.96 -5.56 14.68
C ALA A 78 24.37 -6.36 13.51
N ARG A 79 23.52 -7.36 13.79
CA ARG A 79 22.81 -8.15 12.77
C ARG A 79 21.82 -7.28 11.98
N THR A 80 21.07 -6.45 12.68
CA THR A 80 20.11 -5.51 12.05
C THR A 80 20.83 -4.53 11.13
N ALA A 81 21.92 -3.94 11.59
CA ALA A 81 22.76 -3.03 10.78
C ALA A 81 23.32 -3.73 9.54
N ALA A 82 23.85 -4.95 9.69
CA ALA A 82 24.39 -5.73 8.56
C ALA A 82 23.33 -6.06 7.50
N PHE A 83 22.11 -6.43 7.90
CA PHE A 83 21.00 -6.59 6.97
C PHE A 83 20.59 -5.27 6.32
N GLY A 84 20.59 -4.16 7.06
CA GLY A 84 20.35 -2.82 6.55
C GLY A 84 21.32 -2.48 5.41
N THR A 85 22.62 -2.62 5.65
CA THR A 85 23.67 -2.38 4.66
C THR A 85 23.55 -3.30 3.44
N ALA A 86 23.29 -4.60 3.66
CA ALA A 86 23.08 -5.54 2.56
C ALA A 86 21.88 -5.15 1.68
N ARG A 87 20.74 -4.78 2.29
CA ARG A 87 19.53 -4.33 1.58
C ARG A 87 19.79 -3.06 0.78
N GLN A 88 20.49 -2.09 1.36
CA GLN A 88 20.85 -0.85 0.69
C GLN A 88 21.75 -1.09 -0.53
N SER A 89 22.73 -2.01 -0.43
CA SER A 89 23.67 -2.32 -1.53
C SER A 89 23.03 -2.81 -2.84
N VAL A 90 21.80 -3.33 -2.77
CA VAL A 90 21.02 -3.79 -3.93
C VAL A 90 19.71 -3.01 -4.09
N ALA A 91 19.58 -1.88 -3.40
CA ALA A 91 18.39 -1.03 -3.39
C ALA A 91 17.09 -1.79 -3.04
N PHE A 92 17.15 -2.85 -2.22
CA PHE A 92 15.98 -3.57 -1.72
C PHE A 92 15.44 -2.89 -0.46
N THR A 93 14.89 -1.70 -0.63
CA THR A 93 14.25 -0.91 0.44
C THR A 93 12.94 -0.31 -0.06
N ASP A 94 12.02 -0.04 0.85
CA ASP A 94 10.72 0.59 0.54
C ASP A 94 10.91 1.91 -0.22
N ALA A 95 11.76 2.80 0.30
CA ALA A 95 12.07 4.08 -0.32
C ALA A 95 12.67 3.94 -1.74
N ALA A 96 13.53 2.94 -1.97
CA ALA A 96 14.12 2.73 -3.29
C ALA A 96 13.10 2.19 -4.31
N LEU A 97 12.13 1.39 -3.88
CA LEU A 97 11.02 0.94 -4.72
C LEU A 97 10.03 2.08 -4.98
N GLN A 98 9.74 2.92 -4.00
CA GLN A 98 8.94 4.13 -4.18
C GLN A 98 9.57 5.06 -5.25
N ARG A 99 10.88 5.32 -5.17
CA ARG A 99 11.58 6.12 -6.21
C ARG A 99 11.48 5.49 -7.59
N TYR A 100 11.60 4.16 -7.69
CA TYR A 100 11.40 3.44 -8.95
C TYR A 100 9.98 3.64 -9.49
N ALA A 101 8.95 3.51 -8.65
CA ALA A 101 7.56 3.70 -9.03
C ALA A 101 7.25 5.13 -9.48
N VAL A 102 7.83 6.14 -8.81
CA VAL A 102 7.67 7.55 -9.19
C VAL A 102 8.24 7.81 -10.59
N ARG A 103 9.41 7.26 -10.92
CA ARG A 103 9.99 7.37 -12.27
C ARG A 103 9.13 6.68 -13.32
N LEU A 104 8.63 5.48 -13.01
CA LEU A 104 7.72 4.75 -13.91
C LEU A 104 6.43 5.55 -14.15
N ARG A 105 5.86 6.14 -13.09
CA ARG A 105 4.69 7.01 -13.18
C ARG A 105 4.96 8.21 -14.07
N GLN A 106 6.07 8.92 -13.87
CA GLN A 106 6.44 10.10 -14.69
C GLN A 106 6.49 9.76 -16.17
N ARG A 107 7.07 8.60 -16.53
CA ARG A 107 7.24 8.19 -17.92
C ARG A 107 5.96 7.74 -18.62
N ALA A 108 5.08 7.01 -17.92
CA ALA A 108 3.99 6.28 -18.59
C ALA A 108 2.59 6.47 -17.98
N PHE A 109 2.49 6.96 -16.74
CA PHE A 109 1.21 6.94 -16.00
C PHE A 109 0.87 8.27 -15.31
N GLN A 110 1.54 9.37 -15.65
CA GLN A 110 1.35 10.68 -15.02
C GLN A 110 -0.06 11.22 -15.19
N ALA A 111 -0.69 10.98 -16.33
CA ALA A 111 -2.07 11.39 -16.58
C ALA A 111 -3.08 10.65 -15.69
N HIS A 112 -2.76 9.44 -15.22
CA HIS A 112 -3.72 8.55 -14.56
C HIS A 112 -3.51 8.41 -13.06
N LEU A 113 -2.26 8.47 -12.59
CA LEU A 113 -1.90 8.27 -11.19
C LEU A 113 -1.23 9.50 -10.61
N ASP A 114 -1.51 9.81 -9.36
CA ASP A 114 -0.74 10.77 -8.59
C ASP A 114 0.50 10.09 -7.98
N VAL A 115 1.40 10.89 -7.42
CA VAL A 115 2.66 10.41 -6.87
C VAL A 115 2.47 9.51 -5.65
N HIS A 116 1.47 9.78 -4.80
CA HIS A 116 1.25 9.05 -3.55
C HIS A 116 0.68 7.67 -3.81
N VAL A 117 -0.26 7.54 -4.74
CA VAL A 117 -0.75 6.22 -5.18
C VAL A 117 0.40 5.38 -5.73
N ALA A 118 1.29 5.95 -6.56
CA ALA A 118 2.44 5.22 -7.08
C ALA A 118 3.40 4.76 -5.97
N GLN A 119 3.66 5.62 -4.97
CA GLN A 119 4.48 5.27 -3.80
C GLN A 119 3.84 4.12 -3.01
N LYS A 120 2.53 4.19 -2.72
CA LYS A 120 1.83 3.18 -1.94
C LYS A 120 1.75 1.83 -2.66
N LEU A 121 1.58 1.83 -3.98
CA LEU A 121 1.68 0.61 -4.79
C LEU A 121 3.08 -0.03 -4.70
N ALA A 122 4.13 0.78 -4.71
CA ALA A 122 5.50 0.31 -4.53
C ALA A 122 5.71 -0.31 -3.14
N SER A 123 5.21 0.36 -2.10
CA SER A 123 5.27 -0.16 -0.73
C SER A 123 4.49 -1.45 -0.55
N ARG A 124 3.33 -1.57 -1.19
CA ARG A 124 2.55 -2.81 -1.21
C ARG A 124 3.34 -3.95 -1.85
N ALA A 125 4.02 -3.69 -2.97
CA ALA A 125 4.86 -4.69 -3.64
C ALA A 125 6.09 -5.06 -2.79
N PHE A 126 6.78 -4.06 -2.23
CA PHE A 126 7.92 -4.25 -1.32
C PHE A 126 7.56 -5.15 -0.15
N LYS A 127 6.51 -4.78 0.61
CA LYS A 127 6.07 -5.53 1.79
C LYS A 127 5.69 -6.97 1.46
N ALA A 128 5.08 -7.20 0.30
CA ALA A 128 4.72 -8.54 -0.13
C ALA A 128 5.96 -9.42 -0.40
N VAL A 129 6.98 -8.88 -1.08
CA VAL A 129 8.22 -9.60 -1.35
C VAL A 129 9.07 -9.73 -0.09
N ASP A 130 9.08 -8.73 0.77
CA ASP A 130 9.82 -8.75 2.04
C ASP A 130 9.25 -9.81 2.99
N ALA A 131 7.93 -9.87 3.15
CA ALA A 131 7.27 -10.91 3.94
C ALA A 131 7.56 -12.33 3.39
N TRP A 132 7.59 -12.49 2.07
CA TRP A 132 7.99 -13.76 1.45
C TRP A 132 9.48 -14.08 1.68
N LEU A 133 10.36 -13.09 1.53
CA LEU A 133 11.79 -13.24 1.75
C LEU A 133 12.11 -13.67 3.19
N LEU A 134 11.34 -13.15 4.15
CA LEU A 134 11.42 -13.48 5.58
C LEU A 134 10.68 -14.77 5.97
N GLY A 135 10.06 -15.47 5.01
CA GLY A 135 9.31 -16.71 5.29
C GLY A 135 7.99 -16.51 6.04
N GLN A 136 7.50 -15.29 6.16
CA GLN A 136 6.27 -14.96 6.90
C GLN A 136 4.99 -15.20 6.09
N ARG A 137 5.10 -15.16 4.75
CA ARG A 137 3.98 -15.33 3.81
C ARG A 137 4.41 -16.08 2.55
N GLY A 138 3.43 -16.65 1.85
CA GLY A 138 3.65 -17.27 0.54
C GLY A 138 4.15 -16.27 -0.52
N ARG A 139 4.74 -16.81 -1.60
CA ARG A 139 5.27 -16.00 -2.70
C ARG A 139 4.16 -15.16 -3.35
N PRO A 140 4.29 -13.82 -3.43
CA PRO A 140 3.26 -12.98 -4.02
C PRO A 140 3.16 -13.22 -5.54
N ARG A 141 1.93 -13.14 -6.06
CA ARG A 141 1.63 -13.30 -7.49
C ARG A 141 1.42 -11.95 -8.16
N PHE A 142 1.78 -11.86 -9.43
CA PHE A 142 1.44 -10.72 -10.27
C PHE A 142 -0.07 -10.59 -10.41
N LYS A 143 -0.57 -9.35 -10.50
CA LYS A 143 -1.99 -9.07 -10.70
C LYS A 143 -2.36 -9.19 -12.19
N GLY A 144 -3.32 -10.06 -12.47
CA GLY A 144 -3.97 -10.21 -13.78
C GLY A 144 -4.88 -9.04 -14.13
N ARG A 145 -5.45 -9.06 -15.34
CA ARG A 145 -6.43 -8.05 -15.77
C ARG A 145 -7.61 -8.05 -14.79
N ARG A 146 -8.09 -6.87 -14.39
CA ARG A 146 -9.20 -6.69 -13.44
C ARG A 146 -8.97 -7.35 -12.06
N GLN A 147 -7.73 -7.36 -11.56
CA GLN A 147 -7.38 -7.85 -10.21
C GLN A 147 -6.72 -6.77 -9.34
N MET A 148 -6.83 -5.51 -9.75
CA MET A 148 -6.33 -4.36 -9.01
C MET A 148 -7.52 -3.47 -8.70
N ASP A 149 -8.15 -3.75 -7.57
CA ASP A 149 -9.48 -3.22 -7.26
C ASP A 149 -9.43 -2.14 -6.16
N ALA A 150 -8.24 -1.95 -5.56
CA ALA A 150 -8.01 -0.97 -4.50
C ALA A 150 -6.69 -0.24 -4.70
N VAL A 151 -6.75 1.08 -4.52
CA VAL A 151 -5.62 2.01 -4.45
C VAL A 151 -5.81 2.92 -3.23
N GLU A 152 -4.71 3.39 -2.67
CA GLU A 152 -4.71 4.20 -1.45
C GLU A 152 -3.82 5.43 -1.63
N GLY A 153 -4.22 6.54 -1.01
CA GLY A 153 -3.40 7.73 -0.85
C GLY A 153 -2.41 7.60 0.31
N LYS A 154 -1.64 8.66 0.56
CA LYS A 154 -0.73 8.74 1.72
C LYS A 154 -1.34 9.52 2.88
N SER A 155 -2.15 10.53 2.58
CA SER A 155 -2.87 11.35 3.55
C SER A 155 -4.10 11.97 2.87
N ASN A 156 -4.98 12.60 3.65
CA ASN A 156 -6.15 13.30 3.13
C ASN A 156 -5.85 14.68 2.50
N HIS A 157 -4.58 15.11 2.52
CA HIS A 157 -4.18 16.43 1.98
C HIS A 157 -3.91 16.41 0.47
N ALA A 158 -3.47 15.27 -0.09
CA ALA A 158 -3.03 15.18 -1.48
C ALA A 158 -3.30 13.80 -2.11
N GLY A 159 -3.56 13.79 -3.42
CA GLY A 159 -3.83 12.56 -4.18
C GLY A 159 -5.31 12.19 -4.14
N ILE A 160 -5.61 11.03 -3.55
CA ILE A 160 -6.99 10.59 -3.25
C ILE A 160 -7.39 11.25 -1.94
N ARG A 161 -8.44 12.08 -1.96
CA ARG A 161 -8.88 12.86 -0.80
C ARG A 161 -10.39 12.79 -0.63
N TRP A 162 -10.84 12.88 0.62
CA TRP A 162 -12.23 13.04 1.00
C TRP A 162 -12.55 14.52 1.22
N ARG A 163 -13.53 15.05 0.49
CA ARG A 163 -13.97 16.45 0.57
C ARG A 163 -15.48 16.52 0.36
N GLY A 164 -16.18 17.17 1.28
CA GLY A 164 -17.62 17.46 1.14
C GLY A 164 -18.50 16.24 0.83
N GLY A 165 -18.22 15.08 1.45
CA GLY A 165 -18.99 13.86 1.18
C GLY A 165 -18.65 13.16 -0.14
N ALA A 166 -17.51 13.48 -0.75
CA ALA A 166 -17.07 12.89 -2.01
C ALA A 166 -15.59 12.50 -1.96
N VAL A 167 -15.24 11.49 -2.76
CA VAL A 167 -13.85 11.17 -3.08
C VAL A 167 -13.42 12.01 -4.29
N GLU A 168 -12.42 12.85 -4.09
CA GLU A 168 -11.76 13.57 -5.16
C GLU A 168 -10.42 12.94 -5.53
N TRP A 169 -10.21 12.74 -6.83
CA TRP A 169 -8.95 12.19 -7.33
C TRP A 169 -8.67 12.62 -8.77
N LYS A 170 -7.62 13.42 -9.00
CA LYS A 170 -7.18 13.87 -10.34
C LYS A 170 -8.34 14.31 -11.26
N GLY A 171 -9.20 15.22 -10.79
CA GLY A 171 -10.35 15.70 -11.56
C GLY A 171 -11.48 14.68 -11.75
N LEU A 172 -11.54 13.63 -10.92
CA LEU A 172 -12.77 12.91 -10.62
C LEU A 172 -13.28 13.42 -9.28
N VAL A 173 -14.59 13.65 -9.21
CA VAL A 173 -15.35 13.85 -7.98
C VAL A 173 -16.38 12.74 -7.96
N LEU A 174 -16.34 11.90 -6.93
CA LEU A 174 -17.18 10.72 -6.78
C LEU A 174 -17.97 10.87 -5.48
N PRO A 175 -19.22 11.37 -5.56
CA PRO A 175 -20.07 11.52 -4.38
C PRO A 175 -20.25 10.20 -3.67
N ALA A 176 -20.19 10.22 -2.35
CA ALA A 176 -20.50 9.05 -1.54
C ALA A 176 -22.00 8.93 -1.33
N ILE A 177 -22.48 7.70 -1.28
CA ILE A 177 -23.86 7.36 -0.91
C ILE A 177 -23.84 7.23 0.61
N MET A 178 -24.22 8.30 1.30
CA MET A 178 -24.19 8.38 2.76
C MET A 178 -25.60 8.17 3.32
N ASP A 179 -25.80 7.12 4.12
CA ASP A 179 -26.95 7.06 5.02
C ASP A 179 -26.50 7.50 6.42
N LEU A 180 -26.82 8.74 6.79
CA LEU A 180 -26.45 9.29 8.10
C LEU A 180 -27.27 8.68 9.26
N ARG A 181 -28.29 7.87 8.96
CA ARG A 181 -29.01 7.09 9.97
C ARG A 181 -28.25 5.83 10.36
N ASP A 182 -27.30 5.40 9.52
CA ASP A 182 -26.38 4.32 9.89
C ASP A 182 -25.40 4.86 10.95
N PRO A 183 -25.42 4.30 12.18
CA PRO A 183 -24.58 4.79 13.27
C PRO A 183 -23.08 4.62 12.97
N VAL A 184 -22.69 3.65 12.13
CA VAL A 184 -21.29 3.44 11.74
C VAL A 184 -20.83 4.53 10.78
N VAL A 185 -21.66 4.89 9.80
CA VAL A 185 -21.36 5.96 8.83
C VAL A 185 -21.33 7.31 9.54
N ALA A 186 -22.31 7.59 10.41
CA ALA A 186 -22.35 8.80 11.21
C ALA A 186 -21.11 8.93 12.11
N HIS A 187 -20.71 7.86 12.79
CA HIS A 187 -19.51 7.84 13.62
C HIS A 187 -18.22 8.03 12.79
N ALA A 188 -18.11 7.40 11.62
CA ALA A 188 -16.95 7.53 10.72
C ALA A 188 -16.74 8.95 10.21
N LEU A 189 -17.83 9.64 9.85
CA LEU A 189 -17.79 10.99 9.32
C LEU A 189 -17.60 12.03 10.42
N GLY A 190 -18.18 11.83 11.61
CA GLY A 190 -18.02 12.72 12.76
C GLY A 190 -16.64 12.63 13.44
N SER A 191 -15.93 11.51 13.25
CA SER A 191 -14.59 11.28 13.82
C SER A 191 -13.46 11.60 12.84
N SER A 192 -13.76 12.05 11.62
CA SER A 192 -12.75 12.47 10.64
C SER A 192 -12.27 13.89 10.94
N PRO A 193 -10.95 14.13 11.09
CA PRO A 193 -10.38 15.45 11.36
C PRO A 193 -10.47 16.42 10.17
#